data_AF-A0A962UV98-F1
#
_entry.id   AF-A0A962UV98-F1
#
_cell.length_a   1.000
_cell.length_b   1.000
_cell.length_c   1.000
_cell.angle_alpha   90.00
_cell.angle_beta   90.00
_cell.angle_gamma   90.00
#
_symmetry.space_group_name_H-M   'P 1'
#
loop_
_entity.id
_entity.type
_entity.pdbx_description
1 polymer ?
#
loop_
_entity_poly.entity_id
_entity_poly.type
_entity_poly.pdbx_seq_one_letter_code
_entity_poly.pdbx_strand_id
1 'polypeptide(L)'
;FTLNDLVSYSGKHNLANGEDNRDGANDNNSWNCGAEGPTDDPAILALRGRLMRNAIALLMVCQGVPMILMGDEMAHTKLGNNNTYCQDNELSWIDWRRVRENANLWRFFRCCIAFRKAHPILRRRYHLHERDMIDSGYPDISWHGPREGKPDWSPHSRTLAFMLCGLHGLLLPGRTADDYIYVAMNM
;
A
#
# COMPACT_ATOMS: atom_id res chain seq x y z
N PHE A 1 13.33 0.90 -3.45
CA PHE A 1 12.73 2.14 -3.97
C PHE A 1 11.86 2.80 -2.92
N THR A 2 11.62 4.10 -3.03
CA THR A 2 10.46 4.77 -2.41
C THR A 2 9.18 4.31 -3.09
N LEU A 3 8.01 4.58 -2.52
CA LEU A 3 6.74 4.26 -3.15
C LEU A 3 6.56 4.97 -4.50
N ASN A 4 6.99 6.23 -4.61
CA ASN A 4 6.92 6.96 -5.87
C ASN A 4 7.86 6.38 -6.92
N ASP A 5 9.08 5.98 -6.54
CA ASP A 5 10.04 5.40 -7.48
C ASP A 5 9.65 3.99 -7.91
N LEU A 6 8.96 3.23 -7.04
CA LEU A 6 8.42 1.90 -7.35
C LEU A 6 7.45 1.93 -8.55
N VAL A 7 6.75 3.05 -8.75
CA VAL A 7 5.82 3.25 -9.88
C VAL A 7 6.40 4.14 -10.99
N SER A 8 7.67 4.57 -10.85
CA SER A 8 8.30 5.50 -11.79
C SER A 8 9.55 4.95 -12.48
N TYR A 9 10.12 3.86 -11.99
CA TYR A 9 11.37 3.28 -12.52
C TYR A 9 11.27 1.77 -12.65
N SER A 10 11.74 1.23 -13.78
CA SER A 10 11.85 -0.22 -14.00
C SER A 10 13.25 -0.74 -13.67
N GLY A 11 14.27 0.12 -13.78
CA GLY A 11 15.65 -0.20 -13.41
C GLY A 11 16.18 0.72 -12.30
N LYS A 12 17.29 0.32 -11.67
CA LYS A 12 17.99 1.15 -10.68
C LYS A 12 18.92 2.17 -11.36
N HIS A 13 19.02 3.35 -10.78
CA HIS A 13 19.81 4.51 -11.22
C HIS A 13 20.74 4.96 -10.08
N ASN A 14 21.65 4.07 -9.68
CA ASN A 14 22.57 4.22 -8.55
C ASN A 14 23.93 4.82 -8.97
N LEU A 15 24.07 5.36 -10.20
CA LEU A 15 25.34 5.90 -10.71
C LEU A 15 25.97 6.95 -9.78
N ALA A 16 25.14 7.73 -9.06
CA ALA A 16 25.60 8.71 -8.08
C ALA A 16 26.39 8.10 -6.90
N ASN A 17 26.29 6.78 -6.68
CA ASN A 17 26.99 6.08 -5.61
C ASN A 17 28.47 5.79 -5.94
N GLY A 18 28.89 5.94 -7.21
CA GLY A 18 30.28 5.73 -7.63
C GLY A 18 30.70 4.26 -7.79
N GLU A 19 29.75 3.33 -7.83
CA GLU A 19 30.01 1.88 -7.98
C GLU A 19 29.62 1.33 -9.36
N ASP A 20 29.57 2.20 -10.38
CA ASP A 20 29.16 1.87 -11.75
C ASP A 20 27.78 1.19 -11.84
N ASN A 21 26.83 1.65 -11.01
CA ASN A 21 25.48 1.09 -10.90
C ASN A 21 25.43 -0.40 -10.51
N ARG A 22 26.49 -0.95 -9.92
CA ARG A 22 26.55 -2.37 -9.54
C ARG A 22 25.85 -2.65 -8.21
N ASP A 23 25.82 -1.67 -7.31
CA ASP A 23 25.23 -1.76 -5.98
C ASP A 23 23.69 -1.72 -6.02
N GLY A 24 23.04 -2.15 -4.92
CA GLY A 24 21.58 -2.23 -4.82
C GLY A 24 20.94 -3.43 -5.54
N ALA A 25 19.68 -3.71 -5.22
CA ALA A 25 18.95 -4.85 -5.78
C ALA A 25 18.62 -4.66 -7.27
N ASN A 26 18.58 -5.75 -8.05
CA ASN A 26 18.17 -5.73 -9.45
C ASN A 26 16.68 -6.08 -9.64
N ASP A 27 16.14 -6.93 -8.76
CA ASP A 27 14.75 -7.39 -8.82
C ASP A 27 13.84 -6.53 -7.94
N ASN A 28 13.49 -5.35 -8.42
CA ASN A 28 12.72 -4.38 -7.62
C ASN A 28 11.20 -4.61 -7.62
N ASN A 29 10.69 -5.50 -8.47
CA ASN A 29 9.24 -5.70 -8.68
C ASN A 29 8.50 -4.36 -8.92
N SER A 30 9.14 -3.46 -9.67
CA SER A 30 8.66 -2.12 -9.98
C SER A 30 8.13 -2.04 -11.41
N TRP A 31 7.33 -1.00 -11.69
CA TRP A 31 6.85 -0.72 -13.04
C TRP A 31 6.75 0.79 -13.25
N ASN A 32 7.45 1.30 -14.25
CA ASN A 32 7.53 2.74 -14.52
C ASN A 32 6.24 3.37 -15.10
N CYS A 33 5.20 2.56 -15.30
CA CYS A 33 3.89 2.96 -15.85
C CYS A 33 3.94 3.49 -17.30
N GLY A 34 5.01 3.23 -18.04
CA GLY A 34 5.18 3.60 -19.45
C GLY A 34 6.29 4.61 -19.74
N ALA A 35 6.85 5.28 -18.72
CA ALA A 35 7.96 6.22 -18.88
C ALA A 35 8.98 6.05 -17.75
N GLU A 36 10.27 5.97 -18.05
CA GLU A 36 11.31 5.85 -17.02
C GLU A 36 11.60 7.22 -16.39
N GLY A 37 11.33 7.37 -15.08
CA GLY A 37 11.57 8.59 -14.34
C GLY A 37 10.49 9.68 -14.51
N PRO A 38 10.85 10.97 -14.33
CA PRO A 38 9.93 12.09 -14.48
C PRO A 38 9.29 12.15 -15.88
N THR A 39 8.02 12.53 -15.94
CA THR A 39 7.27 12.66 -17.19
C THR A 39 6.18 13.72 -17.03
N ASP A 40 5.82 14.37 -18.13
CA ASP A 40 4.70 15.31 -18.21
C ASP A 40 3.43 14.66 -18.78
N ASP A 41 3.46 13.36 -19.10
CA ASP A 41 2.29 12.64 -19.60
C ASP A 41 1.21 12.52 -18.50
N PRO A 42 0.04 13.17 -18.66
CA PRO A 42 -0.99 13.19 -17.64
C PRO A 42 -1.61 11.81 -17.38
N ALA A 43 -1.63 10.91 -18.37
CA ALA A 43 -2.16 9.56 -18.20
C ALA A 43 -1.24 8.71 -17.32
N ILE A 44 0.08 8.82 -17.52
CA ILE A 44 1.08 8.14 -16.68
C ILE A 44 1.05 8.69 -15.25
N LEU A 45 1.01 10.02 -15.09
CA LEU A 45 0.93 10.64 -13.75
C LEU A 45 -0.34 10.24 -13.00
N ALA A 46 -1.48 10.17 -13.69
CA ALA A 46 -2.73 9.69 -13.10
C ALA A 46 -2.66 8.22 -12.68
N LEU A 47 -2.02 7.37 -13.49
CA LEU A 47 -1.81 5.95 -13.18
C LEU A 47 -0.89 5.78 -11.96
N ARG A 48 0.26 6.46 -11.93
CA ARG A 48 1.18 6.44 -10.78
C ARG A 48 0.50 6.87 -9.49
N GLY A 49 -0.25 7.97 -9.54
CA GLY A 49 -1.03 8.44 -8.39
C GLY A 49 -2.05 7.40 -7.90
N ARG A 50 -2.68 6.65 -8.81
CA ARG A 50 -3.60 5.57 -8.48
C ARG A 50 -2.88 4.40 -7.82
N LEU A 51 -1.75 3.95 -8.37
CA LEU A 51 -0.98 2.83 -7.83
C LEU A 51 -0.43 3.14 -6.43
N MET A 52 0.06 4.36 -6.18
CA MET A 52 0.48 4.78 -4.83
C MET A 52 -0.68 4.72 -3.84
N ARG A 53 -1.89 5.15 -4.24
CA ARG A 53 -3.10 5.04 -3.40
C ARG A 53 -3.53 3.59 -3.18
N ASN A 54 -3.44 2.74 -4.21
CA ASN A 54 -3.74 1.31 -4.09
C ASN A 54 -2.80 0.65 -3.08
N ALA A 55 -1.49 0.94 -3.15
CA ALA A 55 -0.50 0.37 -2.25
C ALA A 55 -0.76 0.73 -0.77
N ILE A 56 -0.98 2.02 -0.46
CA ILE A 56 -1.25 2.43 0.92
C ILE A 56 -2.62 1.95 1.41
N ALA A 57 -3.64 1.92 0.55
CA ALA A 57 -4.95 1.36 0.90
C ALA A 57 -4.82 -0.12 1.27
N LEU A 58 -4.11 -0.92 0.45
CA LEU A 58 -3.86 -2.33 0.72
C LEU A 58 -3.08 -2.53 2.03
N LEU A 59 -1.97 -1.82 2.20
CA LEU A 59 -1.17 -1.89 3.42
C LEU A 59 -2.00 -1.58 4.67
N MET A 60 -2.93 -0.62 4.60
CA MET A 60 -3.74 -0.18 5.73
C MET A 60 -4.93 -1.09 6.04
N VAL A 61 -5.37 -1.95 5.10
CA VAL A 61 -6.44 -2.95 5.34
C VAL A 61 -5.91 -4.36 5.62
N CYS A 62 -4.64 -4.64 5.32
CA CYS A 62 -4.00 -5.91 5.70
C CYS A 62 -3.98 -6.11 7.23
N GLN A 63 -4.07 -7.37 7.66
CA GLN A 63 -3.80 -7.73 9.07
C GLN A 63 -2.29 -7.61 9.35
N GLY A 64 -1.93 -7.35 10.61
CA GLY A 64 -0.54 -7.17 11.05
C GLY A 64 -0.17 -5.72 11.38
N VAL A 65 1.13 -5.41 11.38
CA VAL A 65 1.65 -4.08 11.75
C VAL A 65 2.22 -3.42 10.51
N PRO A 66 1.56 -2.39 9.93
CA PRO A 66 2.07 -1.72 8.73
C PRO A 66 3.26 -0.83 9.07
N MET A 67 4.19 -0.73 8.13
CA MET A 67 5.33 0.19 8.17
C MET A 67 5.29 1.09 6.94
N ILE A 68 5.42 2.40 7.14
CA ILE A 68 5.47 3.41 6.07
C ILE A 68 6.91 3.93 6.01
N LEU A 69 7.48 3.97 4.81
CA LEU A 69 8.80 4.55 4.60
C LEU A 69 8.68 6.08 4.63
N MET A 70 9.63 6.73 5.28
CA MET A 70 9.69 8.19 5.40
C MET A 70 9.52 8.88 4.04
N GLY A 71 8.49 9.73 3.93
CA GLY A 71 8.25 10.58 2.76
C GLY A 71 7.40 9.95 1.66
N ASP A 72 7.03 8.67 1.75
CA ASP A 72 6.11 8.05 0.79
C ASP A 72 4.75 8.78 0.74
N GLU A 73 4.31 9.32 1.88
CA GLU A 73 3.06 10.06 2.02
C GLU A 73 3.04 11.40 1.25
N MET A 74 4.21 11.87 0.80
CA MET A 74 4.38 13.07 -0.03
C MET A 74 5.06 12.77 -1.37
N ALA A 75 5.06 11.50 -1.80
CA ALA A 75 5.74 11.05 -3.01
C ALA A 75 7.23 11.45 -3.04
N HIS A 76 7.94 11.22 -1.94
CA HIS A 76 9.40 11.35 -1.90
C HIS A 76 10.03 10.47 -2.99
N THR A 77 11.09 10.99 -3.61
CA THR A 77 11.79 10.32 -4.71
C THR A 77 13.29 10.40 -4.46
N LYS A 78 13.96 9.31 -4.81
CA LYS A 78 15.41 9.16 -4.84
C LYS A 78 15.92 9.14 -6.28
N LEU A 79 15.11 9.63 -7.21
CA LEU A 79 15.36 9.67 -8.66
C LEU A 79 15.78 8.32 -9.25
N GLY A 80 15.15 7.23 -8.77
CA GLY A 80 15.49 5.89 -9.23
C GLY A 80 16.75 5.30 -8.59
N ASN A 81 17.39 6.00 -7.65
CA ASN A 81 18.42 5.39 -6.82
C ASN A 81 17.76 4.50 -5.75
N ASN A 82 17.93 3.18 -5.86
CA ASN A 82 17.31 2.23 -4.93
C ASN A 82 18.17 1.92 -3.71
N ASN A 83 19.36 2.53 -3.60
CA ASN A 83 20.37 2.25 -2.60
C ASN A 83 21.12 3.55 -2.19
N THR A 84 20.40 4.56 -1.70
CA THR A 84 20.98 5.88 -1.34
C THR A 84 21.80 5.87 -0.03
N TYR A 85 22.57 4.82 0.24
CA TYR A 85 23.25 4.62 1.52
C TYR A 85 24.39 5.63 1.76
N CYS A 86 25.05 6.08 0.69
CA CYS A 86 26.15 7.04 0.70
C CYS A 86 25.75 8.46 0.26
N GLN A 87 24.45 8.71 0.07
CA GLN A 87 23.94 9.99 -0.43
C GLN A 87 23.46 10.86 0.73
N ASP A 88 24.32 11.76 1.22
CA ASP A 88 23.92 12.83 2.15
C ASP A 88 23.65 14.13 1.37
N ASN A 89 22.56 14.12 0.62
CA ASN A 89 22.13 15.21 -0.27
C ASN A 89 20.62 15.11 -0.56
N GLU A 90 20.14 15.89 -1.52
CA GLU A 90 18.73 16.00 -1.91
C GLU A 90 18.09 14.66 -2.32
N LEU A 91 18.86 13.63 -2.67
CA LEU A 91 18.33 12.28 -2.92
C LEU A 91 17.81 11.63 -1.64
N SER A 92 18.43 11.87 -0.48
CA SER A 92 18.02 11.28 0.80
C SER A 92 17.28 12.25 1.71
N TRP A 93 17.41 13.56 1.48
CA TRP A 93 16.75 14.58 2.28
C TRP A 93 15.25 14.68 1.98
N ILE A 94 14.49 15.08 3.00
CA ILE A 94 13.05 15.30 2.86
C ILE A 94 12.79 16.70 2.30
N ASP A 95 12.19 16.74 1.11
CA ASP A 95 11.69 17.97 0.51
C ASP A 95 10.26 18.26 0.98
N TRP A 96 10.14 19.09 2.03
CA TRP A 96 8.85 19.48 2.61
C TRP A 96 7.92 20.25 1.67
N ARG A 97 8.42 20.79 0.55
CA ARG A 97 7.56 21.44 -0.46
C ARG A 97 6.59 20.43 -1.09
N ARG A 98 7.01 19.16 -1.17
CA ARG A 98 6.20 18.06 -1.73
C ARG A 98 4.91 17.79 -0.98
N VAL A 99 4.83 18.14 0.31
CA VAL A 99 3.57 18.05 1.08
C VAL A 99 2.49 18.92 0.45
N ARG A 100 2.84 20.12 -0.02
CA ARG A 100 1.91 21.05 -0.69
C ARG A 100 1.62 20.60 -2.11
N GLU A 101 2.64 20.19 -2.86
CA GLU A 101 2.50 19.70 -4.25
C GLU A 101 1.65 18.43 -4.34
N ASN A 102 1.78 17.53 -3.35
CA ASN A 102 1.08 16.25 -3.28
C ASN A 102 0.01 16.24 -2.19
N ALA A 103 -0.63 17.38 -1.91
CA ALA A 103 -1.58 17.54 -0.82
C ALA A 103 -2.72 16.50 -0.82
N ASN A 104 -3.17 16.06 -2.00
CA ASN A 104 -4.19 15.02 -2.14
C ASN A 104 -3.69 13.64 -1.68
N LEU A 105 -2.44 13.28 -2.02
CA LEU A 105 -1.82 12.02 -1.58
C LEU A 105 -1.57 12.05 -0.07
N TRP A 106 -1.03 13.17 0.44
CA TRP A 106 -0.83 13.40 1.86
C TRP A 106 -2.13 13.25 2.66
N ARG A 107 -3.22 13.89 2.19
CA ARG A 107 -4.55 13.75 2.78
C ARG A 107 -5.03 12.30 2.74
N PHE A 108 -4.83 11.59 1.63
CA PHE A 108 -5.24 10.19 1.48
C PHE A 108 -4.54 9.28 2.50
N PHE A 109 -3.22 9.41 2.66
CA PHE A 109 -2.46 8.68 3.68
C PHE A 109 -3.02 8.91 5.09
N ARG A 110 -3.28 10.17 5.45
CA ARG A 110 -3.89 10.52 6.73
C ARG A 110 -5.25 9.85 6.92
N CYS A 111 -6.10 9.85 5.89
CA CYS A 111 -7.40 9.19 5.92
C CYS A 111 -7.27 7.68 6.10
N CYS A 112 -6.38 6.99 5.37
CA CYS A 112 -6.18 5.54 5.51
C CYS A 112 -5.65 5.16 6.90
N ILE A 113 -4.71 5.93 7.44
CA ILE A 113 -4.18 5.70 8.80
C ILE A 113 -5.27 5.93 9.84
N ALA A 114 -6.06 7.00 9.70
CA ALA A 114 -7.17 7.28 10.61
C ALA A 114 -8.23 6.17 10.57
N PHE A 115 -8.59 5.71 9.36
CA PHE A 115 -9.50 4.59 9.15
C PHE A 115 -9.01 3.32 9.86
N ARG A 116 -7.75 2.91 9.63
CA ARG A 116 -7.17 1.74 10.31
C ARG A 116 -7.19 1.87 11.84
N LYS A 117 -6.94 3.07 12.37
CA LYS A 117 -6.98 3.31 13.82
C LYS A 117 -8.40 3.19 14.37
N ALA A 118 -9.39 3.70 13.64
CA ALA A 118 -10.80 3.67 14.01
C ALA A 118 -11.39 2.25 14.04
N HIS A 119 -10.85 1.32 13.24
CA HIS A 119 -11.38 -0.04 13.11
C HIS A 119 -10.47 -1.12 13.73
N PRO A 120 -10.70 -1.53 15.00
CA PRO A 120 -10.02 -2.65 15.65
C PRO A 120 -9.97 -3.96 14.84
N ILE A 121 -10.96 -4.24 13.99
CA ILE A 121 -10.97 -5.50 13.20
C ILE A 121 -9.85 -5.58 12.16
N LEU A 122 -9.20 -4.46 11.83
CA LEU A 122 -8.01 -4.42 10.98
C LEU A 122 -6.70 -4.63 11.76
N ARG A 123 -6.75 -4.62 13.09
CA ARG A 123 -5.59 -4.62 14.00
C ARG A 123 -5.66 -5.80 14.98
N ARG A 124 -6.07 -6.98 14.49
CA ARG A 124 -6.30 -8.16 15.33
C ARG A 124 -4.98 -8.78 15.80
N ARG A 125 -5.02 -9.38 17.01
CA ARG A 125 -3.90 -10.16 17.57
C ARG A 125 -3.87 -11.60 17.06
N TYR A 126 -5.05 -12.12 16.72
CA TYR A 126 -5.23 -13.51 16.29
C TYR A 126 -5.63 -13.56 14.83
N HIS A 127 -5.27 -14.66 14.17
CA HIS A 127 -5.62 -14.91 12.79
C HIS A 127 -7.14 -15.01 12.60
N LEU A 128 -7.55 -14.73 11.36
CA LEU A 128 -8.93 -14.96 10.92
C LEU A 128 -9.12 -16.46 10.66
N HIS A 129 -10.32 -16.98 10.92
CA HIS A 129 -10.60 -18.41 10.85
C HIS A 129 -11.65 -18.81 9.82
N GLU A 130 -12.27 -17.84 9.14
CA GLU A 130 -13.40 -18.06 8.23
C GLU A 130 -14.55 -18.81 8.93
N ARG A 131 -14.79 -18.45 10.20
CA ARG A 131 -15.78 -19.09 11.06
C ARG A 131 -16.58 -18.06 11.85
N ASP A 132 -17.83 -18.39 12.08
CA ASP A 132 -18.63 -17.68 13.06
C ASP A 132 -18.26 -18.17 14.46
N MET A 133 -17.80 -17.26 15.31
CA MET A 133 -17.27 -17.56 16.64
C MET A 133 -18.12 -16.93 17.75
N ILE A 134 -19.20 -16.25 17.35
CA ILE A 134 -20.08 -15.46 18.23
C ILE A 134 -21.57 -15.67 17.87
N ASP A 135 -21.87 -16.69 17.06
CA ASP A 135 -23.21 -17.01 16.57
C ASP A 135 -23.93 -15.81 15.93
N SER A 136 -23.18 -15.01 15.18
CA SER A 136 -23.66 -13.82 14.44
C SER A 136 -24.36 -14.12 13.11
N GLY A 137 -24.22 -15.34 12.59
CA GLY A 137 -24.63 -15.73 11.25
C GLY A 137 -23.60 -15.41 10.16
N TYR A 138 -22.47 -14.79 10.50
CA TYR A 138 -21.40 -14.43 9.57
C TYR A 138 -20.05 -14.99 10.04
N PRO A 139 -19.15 -15.44 9.12
CA PRO A 139 -17.78 -15.73 9.49
C PRO A 139 -16.99 -14.45 9.78
N ASP A 140 -15.88 -14.56 10.50
CA ASP A 140 -15.02 -13.41 10.82
C ASP A 140 -14.35 -12.78 9.59
N ILE A 141 -14.21 -13.55 8.51
CA ILE A 141 -13.90 -13.12 7.16
C ILE A 141 -14.67 -13.96 6.14
N SER A 142 -15.08 -13.37 5.03
CA SER A 142 -15.53 -14.09 3.82
C SER A 142 -14.79 -13.58 2.59
N TRP A 143 -14.47 -14.49 1.66
CA TRP A 143 -13.73 -14.18 0.44
C TRP A 143 -14.65 -14.13 -0.79
N HIS A 144 -14.40 -13.18 -1.68
CA HIS A 144 -15.21 -12.91 -2.86
C HIS A 144 -14.32 -12.65 -4.08
N GLY A 145 -14.93 -12.68 -5.26
CA GLY A 145 -14.30 -12.27 -6.51
C GLY A 145 -15.24 -11.34 -7.29
N PRO A 146 -15.17 -11.35 -8.64
CA PRO A 146 -16.15 -10.66 -9.48
C PRO A 146 -17.61 -11.13 -9.27
N ARG A 147 -17.77 -12.30 -8.62
CA ARG A 147 -19.05 -12.81 -8.13
C ARG A 147 -18.95 -13.07 -6.63
N GLU A 148 -20.03 -12.81 -5.91
CA GLU A 148 -20.15 -13.06 -4.48
C GLU A 148 -19.83 -14.52 -4.13
N GLY A 149 -19.01 -14.74 -3.10
CA GLY A 149 -18.65 -16.07 -2.60
C GLY A 149 -17.82 -16.91 -3.58
N LYS A 150 -17.31 -16.32 -4.66
CA LYS A 150 -16.54 -17.00 -5.70
C LYS A 150 -15.17 -16.32 -5.92
N PRO A 151 -14.25 -16.38 -4.95
CA PRO A 151 -12.88 -15.90 -5.12
C PRO A 151 -12.12 -16.73 -6.17
N ASP A 152 -11.16 -16.10 -6.84
CA ASP A 152 -10.22 -16.78 -7.74
C ASP A 152 -8.87 -16.93 -7.04
N TRP A 153 -8.53 -18.17 -6.68
CA TRP A 153 -7.27 -18.56 -6.03
C TRP A 153 -6.20 -19.02 -7.02
N SER A 154 -6.44 -18.90 -8.33
CA SER A 154 -5.46 -19.28 -9.33
C SER A 154 -4.25 -18.35 -9.30
N PRO A 155 -3.06 -18.82 -9.71
CA PRO A 155 -1.86 -17.98 -9.78
C PRO A 155 -1.96 -16.75 -10.69
N HIS A 156 -2.97 -16.71 -11.57
CA HIS A 156 -3.20 -15.63 -12.54
C HIS A 156 -4.28 -14.65 -12.08
N SER A 157 -4.85 -14.85 -10.89
CA SER A 157 -5.90 -13.98 -10.36
C SER A 157 -5.43 -12.52 -10.29
N ARG A 158 -6.30 -11.63 -10.75
CA ARG A 158 -6.10 -10.17 -10.73
C ARG A 158 -7.07 -9.47 -9.77
N THR A 159 -7.88 -10.24 -9.05
CA THR A 159 -8.91 -9.70 -8.18
C THR A 159 -8.82 -10.32 -6.80
N LEU A 160 -8.91 -9.48 -5.78
CA LEU A 160 -9.04 -9.91 -4.38
C LEU A 160 -10.19 -9.14 -3.77
N ALA A 161 -11.17 -9.83 -3.21
CA ALA A 161 -12.20 -9.19 -2.40
C ALA A 161 -12.49 -9.99 -1.14
N PHE A 162 -12.76 -9.28 -0.05
CA PHE A 162 -13.13 -9.89 1.23
C PHE A 162 -14.03 -8.97 2.04
N MET A 163 -14.84 -9.57 2.91
CA MET A 163 -15.59 -8.86 3.95
C MET A 163 -15.09 -9.28 5.31
N LEU A 164 -14.84 -8.32 6.20
CA LEU A 164 -14.63 -8.56 7.63
C LEU A 164 -15.94 -8.30 8.37
N CYS A 165 -16.37 -9.26 9.18
CA CYS A 165 -17.53 -9.08 10.05
C CYS A 165 -17.14 -8.24 11.28
N GLY A 166 -17.73 -7.05 11.38
CA GLY A 166 -17.44 -6.12 12.47
C GLY A 166 -17.86 -6.61 13.85
N LEU A 167 -18.85 -7.52 13.93
CA LEU A 167 -19.33 -8.09 15.19
C LEU A 167 -18.26 -8.93 15.90
N HIS A 168 -17.31 -9.54 15.17
CA HIS A 168 -16.18 -10.25 15.78
C HIS A 168 -15.21 -9.32 16.51
N GLY A 169 -15.40 -8.00 16.42
CA GLY A 169 -14.77 -7.02 17.33
C GLY A 169 -15.07 -7.28 18.81
N LEU A 170 -16.19 -7.94 19.13
CA LEU A 170 -16.55 -8.36 20.49
C LEU A 170 -15.54 -9.34 21.12
N LEU A 171 -14.76 -10.05 20.30
CA LEU A 171 -13.69 -10.96 20.75
C LEU A 171 -12.35 -10.25 20.98
N LEU A 172 -12.24 -8.98 20.61
CA LEU A 172 -11.02 -8.18 20.75
C LEU A 172 -10.98 -7.45 22.10
N PRO A 173 -9.79 -7.00 22.55
CA PRO A 173 -9.68 -6.11 23.70
C PRO A 173 -10.58 -4.88 23.53
N GLY A 174 -11.36 -4.56 24.57
CA GLY A 174 -12.40 -3.52 24.52
C GLY A 174 -13.82 -4.07 24.29
N ARG A 175 -13.96 -5.28 23.71
CA ARG A 175 -15.24 -5.99 23.50
C ARG A 175 -16.32 -5.11 22.85
N THR A 176 -15.94 -4.34 21.85
CA THR A 176 -16.84 -3.49 21.07
C THR A 176 -17.02 -4.06 19.68
N ALA A 177 -18.26 -4.11 19.20
CA ALA A 177 -18.51 -4.34 17.78
C ALA A 177 -17.88 -3.20 16.95
N ASP A 178 -17.52 -3.54 15.73
CA ASP A 178 -16.96 -2.64 14.72
C ASP A 178 -17.89 -2.64 13.48
N ASP A 179 -17.56 -1.85 12.48
CA ASP A 179 -18.26 -1.85 11.20
C ASP A 179 -17.92 -3.08 10.35
N TYR A 180 -18.84 -3.47 9.46
CA TYR A 180 -18.53 -4.43 8.40
C TYR A 180 -17.65 -3.74 7.35
N ILE A 181 -16.49 -4.31 7.07
CA ILE A 181 -15.54 -3.74 6.10
C ILE A 181 -15.44 -4.66 4.90
N TYR A 182 -15.92 -4.18 3.76
CA TYR A 182 -15.74 -4.84 2.47
C TYR A 182 -14.58 -4.19 1.71
N VAL A 183 -13.61 -5.01 1.31
CA VAL A 183 -12.45 -4.59 0.51
C VAL A 183 -12.52 -5.29 -0.84
N ALA A 184 -12.30 -4.55 -1.93
CA ALA A 184 -12.11 -5.11 -3.26
C ALA A 184 -10.93 -4.45 -3.94
N MET A 185 -10.08 -5.26 -4.55
CA MET A 185 -8.90 -4.86 -5.31
C MET A 185 -8.91 -5.51 -6.67
N ASN A 186 -8.66 -4.70 -7.69
CA ASN A 186 -8.48 -5.11 -9.07
C ASN A 186 -7.09 -4.62 -9.51
N MET A 187 -6.21 -5.55 -9.83
CA MET A 187 -4.77 -5.36 -10.04
C MET A 187 -4.37 -5.54 -11.51
#